data_AF-A0A921NAC1-F1
#
_entry.id   AF-A0A921NAC1-F1
#
_cell.length_a   1.000
_cell.length_b   1.000
_cell.length_c   1.000
_cell.angle_alpha   90.00
_cell.angle_beta   90.00
_cell.angle_gamma   90.00
#
_symmetry.space_group_name_H-M   'P 1'
#
loop_
_entity.id
_entity.type
_entity.pdbx_description
1 polymer ?
#
loop_
_entity_poly.entity_id
_entity_poly.type
_entity_poly.pdbx_seq_one_letter_code
_entity_poly.pdbx_strand_id
1 'polypeptide(L)'
;MEPIKKTLAKQLQSPSFKEKYEQARQEVLRHEAVQAFIANHQATLTAQMIEDALPKFLEYTSQASECCHAGSVRACTNAVVGCVPKLVLQGTTVEVMYATCPQKYKEDEARAVAEMISSLHMPRETLSASLSTMAMDTGARLEIARFVANFINQIKETKEMPSKGLYIYGGFGVGKSFILGAVANELANIQVRSVLVYVPEFLREIKQAIDDKTLQQKMDFVKKAPVLMLDDLGAESLTSWSRDEILGAILHYRMAEG
;
A
#
# COMPACT_ATOMS: atom_id res chain seq x y z
N MET A 1 -15.03 45.50 -13.89
CA MET A 1 -14.35 44.86 -12.74
C MET A 1 -14.05 45.83 -11.57
N GLU A 2 -14.17 47.15 -11.71
CA GLU A 2 -13.99 48.12 -10.60
C GLU A 2 -14.99 48.05 -9.43
N PRO A 3 -16.28 47.67 -9.61
CA PRO A 3 -17.25 47.70 -8.51
C PRO A 3 -16.92 46.70 -7.40
N ILE A 4 -16.41 45.52 -7.75
CA ILE A 4 -16.11 44.44 -6.80
C ILE A 4 -14.94 44.83 -5.90
N LYS A 5 -13.87 45.44 -6.44
CA LYS A 5 -12.73 45.92 -5.66
C LYS A 5 -13.13 47.02 -4.66
N LYS A 6 -13.98 47.97 -5.08
CA LYS A 6 -14.47 49.05 -4.20
C LYS A 6 -15.41 48.56 -3.09
N THR A 7 -16.28 47.60 -3.39
CA THR A 7 -17.17 46.99 -2.40
C THR A 7 -16.41 46.14 -1.40
N LEU A 8 -15.43 45.36 -1.86
CA LEU A 8 -14.55 44.57 -1.01
C LEU A 8 -13.72 45.46 -0.07
N ALA A 9 -13.14 46.55 -0.59
CA ALA A 9 -12.39 47.52 0.20
C ALA A 9 -13.24 48.20 1.29
N LYS A 10 -14.53 48.48 1.01
CA LYS A 10 -15.47 49.00 2.01
C LYS A 10 -15.82 47.97 3.10
N GLN A 11 -15.98 46.70 2.74
CA GLN A 11 -16.25 45.63 3.72
C GLN A 11 -15.02 45.34 4.61
N LEU A 12 -13.82 45.33 4.04
CA LEU A 12 -12.54 45.19 4.76
C LEU A 12 -12.33 46.30 5.81
N GLN A 13 -12.90 47.48 5.58
CA GLN A 13 -12.81 48.62 6.51
C GLN A 13 -13.95 48.68 7.54
N SER A 14 -14.92 47.77 7.49
CA SER A 14 -16.03 47.75 8.45
C SER A 14 -15.53 47.39 9.86
N PRO A 15 -16.07 48.03 10.92
CA PRO A 15 -15.67 47.74 12.30
C PRO A 15 -15.83 46.25 12.67
N SER A 16 -16.93 45.64 12.23
CA SER A 16 -17.22 44.22 12.44
C SER A 16 -16.21 43.29 11.78
N PHE A 17 -15.67 43.64 10.60
CA PHE A 17 -14.65 42.84 9.94
C PHE A 17 -13.30 42.92 10.67
N LYS A 18 -12.90 44.12 11.10
CA LYS A 18 -11.67 44.32 11.89
C LYS A 18 -11.71 43.55 13.21
N GLU A 19 -12.85 43.56 13.91
CA GLU A 19 -13.03 42.78 15.14
C GLU A 19 -12.89 41.27 14.89
N LYS A 20 -13.55 40.74 13.85
CA LYS A 20 -13.45 39.32 13.49
C LYS A 20 -12.03 38.90 13.10
N TYR A 21 -11.33 39.76 12.35
CA TYR A 21 -9.94 39.52 11.96
C TYR A 21 -9.03 39.49 13.19
N GLU A 22 -9.17 40.46 14.11
CA GLU A 22 -8.36 40.51 15.33
C GLU A 22 -8.65 39.33 16.26
N GLN A 23 -9.89 38.88 16.35
CA GLN A 23 -10.26 37.66 17.10
C GLN A 23 -9.57 36.42 16.53
N ALA A 24 -9.69 36.18 15.22
CA ALA A 24 -9.05 35.04 14.56
C ALA A 24 -7.51 35.10 14.69
N ARG A 25 -6.93 36.31 14.55
CA ARG A 25 -5.50 36.55 14.75
C ARG A 25 -5.06 36.15 16.16
N GLN A 26 -5.79 36.59 17.19
CA GLN A 26 -5.47 36.25 18.58
C GLN A 26 -5.62 34.76 18.87
N GLU A 27 -6.64 34.11 18.32
CA GLU A 27 -6.88 32.67 18.49
C GLU A 27 -5.72 31.84 17.92
N VAL A 28 -5.30 32.16 16.69
CA VAL A 28 -4.19 31.48 16.01
C VAL A 28 -2.86 31.68 16.76
N LEU A 29 -2.56 32.90 17.21
CA LEU A 29 -1.32 33.19 17.95
C LEU A 29 -1.33 32.65 19.39
N ARG A 30 -2.50 32.28 19.93
CA ARG A 30 -2.62 31.59 21.23
C ARG A 30 -2.46 30.08 21.12
N HIS A 31 -2.46 29.53 19.90
CA HIS A 31 -2.32 28.09 19.71
C HIS A 31 -0.92 27.63 20.11
N GLU A 32 -0.85 26.61 21.00
CA GLU A 32 0.40 26.14 21.62
C GLU A 32 1.47 25.77 20.58
N ALA A 33 1.09 25.00 19.55
CA ALA A 33 2.02 24.60 18.49
C ALA A 33 2.55 25.79 17.65
N VAL A 34 1.76 26.85 17.47
CA VAL A 34 2.19 28.06 16.75
C VAL A 34 3.17 28.84 17.62
N GLN A 35 2.89 28.98 18.91
CA GLN A 35 3.80 29.62 19.87
C GLN A 35 5.13 28.86 19.96
N ALA A 36 5.08 27.53 20.04
CA ALA A 36 6.27 26.69 20.04
C ALA A 36 7.08 26.85 18.75
N PHE A 37 6.42 26.90 17.58
CA PHE A 37 7.09 27.13 16.31
C PHE A 37 7.78 28.50 16.26
N ILE A 38 7.09 29.56 16.70
CA ILE A 38 7.65 30.92 16.77
C ILE A 38 8.85 30.94 17.73
N ALA A 39 8.71 30.34 18.92
CA ALA A 39 9.77 30.24 19.92
C ALA A 39 11.03 29.57 19.37
N ASN A 40 10.87 28.49 18.62
CA ASN A 40 11.98 27.75 18.00
C ASN A 40 12.67 28.50 16.86
N HIS A 41 12.04 29.55 16.29
CA HIS A 41 12.56 30.32 15.16
C HIS A 41 12.72 31.82 15.46
N GLN A 42 12.79 32.22 16.75
CA GLN A 42 12.87 33.63 17.16
C GLN A 42 14.10 34.37 16.61
N ALA A 43 15.20 33.65 16.33
CA ALA A 43 16.40 34.25 15.75
C ALA A 43 16.20 34.74 14.30
N THR A 44 15.19 34.22 13.60
CA THR A 44 14.95 34.49 12.17
C THR A 44 13.62 35.19 11.93
N LEU A 45 12.57 34.85 12.70
CA LEU A 45 11.23 35.41 12.52
C LEU A 45 11.12 36.82 13.10
N THR A 46 10.83 37.79 12.24
CA THR A 46 10.44 39.15 12.65
C THR A 46 8.94 39.25 12.90
N ALA A 47 8.50 40.31 13.60
CA ALA A 47 7.08 40.58 13.81
C ALA A 47 6.29 40.68 12.49
N GLN A 48 6.87 41.32 11.46
CA GLN A 48 6.23 41.42 10.15
C GLN A 48 6.09 40.05 9.47
N MET A 49 7.09 39.18 9.57
CA MET A 49 7.03 37.83 9.00
C MET A 49 5.95 36.96 9.69
N ILE A 50 5.71 37.18 10.99
CA ILE A 50 4.64 36.50 11.73
C ILE A 50 3.27 36.97 11.23
N GLU A 51 3.08 38.27 11.00
CA GLU A 51 1.85 38.81 10.40
C GLU A 51 1.61 38.26 9.00
N ASP A 52 2.65 38.24 8.16
CA ASP A 52 2.58 37.69 6.80
C ASP A 52 2.26 36.19 6.80
N ALA A 53 2.67 35.47 7.85
CA ALA A 53 2.43 34.04 8.05
C ALA A 53 1.06 33.70 8.66
N LEU A 54 0.26 34.68 9.10
CA LEU A 54 -1.05 34.43 9.72
C LEU A 54 -1.96 33.50 8.90
N PRO A 55 -2.07 33.62 7.56
CA PRO A 55 -2.87 32.69 6.77
C PRO A 55 -2.39 31.24 6.86
N LYS A 56 -1.07 31.03 6.97
CA LYS A 56 -0.45 29.70 7.08
C LYS A 56 -0.65 29.11 8.47
N PHE A 57 -0.56 29.93 9.50
CA PHE A 57 -0.92 29.50 10.85
C PHE A 57 -2.40 29.13 10.95
N LEU A 58 -3.30 29.91 10.33
CA LEU A 58 -4.73 29.57 10.27
C LEU A 58 -5.00 28.27 9.49
N GLU A 59 -4.31 28.07 8.36
CA GLU A 59 -4.35 26.80 7.61
C GLU A 59 -3.91 25.62 8.48
N TYR A 60 -2.87 25.80 9.30
CA TYR A 60 -2.38 24.77 10.21
C TYR A 60 -3.35 24.49 11.38
N THR A 61 -3.84 25.52 12.07
CA THR A 61 -4.68 25.35 13.27
C THR A 61 -6.12 24.92 12.97
N SER A 62 -6.58 25.13 11.74
CA SER A 62 -7.91 24.65 11.30
C SER A 62 -7.96 23.15 11.01
N GLN A 63 -6.82 22.46 11.09
CA GLN A 63 -6.67 21.04 10.79
C GLN A 63 -6.13 20.28 12.00
N ALA A 64 -6.33 18.96 12.03
CA ALA A 64 -5.74 18.11 13.04
C ALA A 64 -4.22 18.00 12.80
N SER A 65 -3.42 18.42 13.77
CA SER A 65 -1.95 18.29 13.77
C SER A 65 -1.47 16.84 13.94
N GLU A 66 -2.36 15.96 14.38
CA GLU A 66 -2.15 14.52 14.49
C GLU A 66 -3.18 13.74 13.66
N CYS A 67 -3.00 12.42 13.59
CA CYS A 67 -3.93 11.55 12.88
C CYS A 67 -5.32 11.67 13.50
N CYS A 68 -6.33 12.01 12.68
CA CYS A 68 -7.73 12.07 13.13
C CYS A 68 -8.33 10.72 13.55
N HIS A 69 -7.64 9.60 13.28
CA HIS A 69 -8.06 8.24 13.61
C HIS A 69 -9.49 7.87 13.16
N ALA A 70 -9.95 8.43 12.04
CA ALA A 70 -11.31 8.26 11.51
C ALA A 70 -11.62 6.84 10.96
N GLY A 71 -10.82 5.83 11.29
CA GLY A 71 -11.03 4.42 10.90
C GLY A 71 -10.65 4.07 9.45
N SER A 72 -10.84 4.97 8.49
CA SER A 72 -10.27 4.84 7.12
C SER A 72 -9.71 6.17 6.57
N VAL A 73 -8.74 6.13 5.66
CA VAL A 73 -8.21 7.34 4.98
C VAL A 73 -9.32 8.10 4.27
N ARG A 74 -10.33 7.39 3.74
CA ARG A 74 -11.50 7.99 3.09
C ARG A 74 -12.36 8.84 4.02
N ALA A 75 -12.30 8.60 5.33
CA ALA A 75 -13.03 9.35 6.36
C ALA A 75 -12.16 10.43 7.02
N CYS A 76 -10.97 10.73 6.48
CA CYS A 76 -10.05 11.71 7.05
C CYS A 76 -10.69 13.11 7.12
N THR A 77 -10.52 13.79 8.25
CA THR A 77 -11.09 15.13 8.50
C THR A 77 -10.21 16.28 8.01
N ASN A 78 -8.94 16.01 7.68
CA ASN A 78 -8.01 17.04 7.21
C ASN A 78 -8.26 17.38 5.74
N ALA A 79 -7.94 18.62 5.38
CA ALA A 79 -8.15 19.13 4.01
C ALA A 79 -7.32 18.34 2.99
N VAL A 80 -6.08 17.97 3.36
CA VAL A 80 -5.26 17.03 2.60
C VAL A 80 -5.46 15.63 3.17
N VAL A 81 -6.28 14.83 2.47
CA VAL A 81 -6.71 13.50 2.90
C VAL A 81 -5.53 12.57 3.19
N GLY A 82 -5.48 12.09 4.44
CA GLY A 82 -4.47 11.16 4.95
C GLY A 82 -3.10 11.80 5.24
N CYS A 83 -3.05 13.13 5.38
CA CYS A 83 -1.87 13.86 5.79
C CYS A 83 -2.13 14.71 7.03
N VAL A 84 -1.06 15.04 7.75
CA VAL A 84 -1.06 16.03 8.84
C VAL A 84 -0.22 17.23 8.41
N PRO A 85 -0.68 18.46 8.67
CA PRO A 85 0.08 19.67 8.36
C PRO A 85 1.24 19.82 9.35
N LYS A 86 2.35 20.40 8.88
CA LYS A 86 3.53 20.75 9.67
C LYS A 86 4.00 22.13 9.24
N LEU A 87 4.20 23.01 10.22
CA LEU A 87 4.81 24.31 9.99
C LEU A 87 6.31 24.15 9.73
N VAL A 88 6.79 24.77 8.66
CA VAL A 88 8.22 24.81 8.31
C VAL A 88 8.62 26.23 7.98
N LEU A 89 9.87 26.59 8.29
CA LEU A 89 10.47 27.83 7.84
C LEU A 89 11.35 27.53 6.61
N GLN A 90 10.94 28.01 5.43
CA GLN A 90 11.74 27.92 4.20
C GLN A 90 12.38 29.27 3.91
N GLY A 91 13.67 29.41 4.24
CA GLY A 91 14.36 30.70 4.16
C GLY A 91 13.73 31.71 5.12
N THR A 92 12.97 32.66 4.59
CA THR A 92 12.27 33.72 5.34
C THR A 92 10.75 33.58 5.34
N THR A 93 10.20 32.52 4.74
CA THR A 93 8.74 32.32 4.63
C THR A 93 8.29 31.11 5.43
N VAL A 94 7.20 31.28 6.19
CA VAL A 94 6.54 30.17 6.88
C VAL A 94 5.63 29.45 5.88
N GLU A 95 5.77 28.14 5.79
CA GLU A 95 4.97 27.29 4.92
C GLU A 95 4.34 26.14 5.70
N VAL A 96 3.24 25.61 5.17
CA VAL A 96 2.61 24.38 5.66
C VAL A 96 3.00 23.24 4.73
N MET A 97 3.76 22.29 5.24
CA MET A 97 4.07 21.04 4.55
C MET A 97 3.18 19.92 5.08
N TYR A 98 2.86 18.97 4.22
CA TYR A 98 2.00 17.84 4.58
C TYR A 98 2.83 16.57 4.70
N ALA A 99 2.76 15.92 5.86
CA ALA A 99 3.36 14.62 6.08
C ALA A 99 2.27 13.55 6.11
N THR A 100 2.55 12.37 5.52
CA THR A 100 1.63 11.22 5.56
C THR A 100 1.29 10.86 7.01
N CYS A 101 0.00 10.69 7.32
CA CYS A 101 -0.41 10.29 8.66
C CYS A 101 -0.19 8.78 8.88
N PRO A 102 -0.03 8.32 10.13
CA PRO A 102 0.14 6.89 10.45
C PRO A 102 -0.91 5.96 9.84
N GLN A 103 -2.15 6.43 9.73
CA GLN A 103 -3.22 5.62 9.16
C GLN A 103 -3.08 5.45 7.64
N LYS A 104 -2.74 6.52 6.91
CA LYS A 104 -2.45 6.44 5.48
C LYS A 104 -1.24 5.59 5.20
N TYR A 105 -0.20 5.71 6.02
CA TYR A 105 0.98 4.85 5.92
C TYR A 105 0.60 3.37 5.99
N LYS A 106 -0.21 2.97 6.98
CA LYS A 106 -0.68 1.58 7.14
C LYS A 106 -1.53 1.09 5.96
N GLU A 107 -2.48 1.91 5.51
CA GLU A 107 -3.34 1.53 4.37
C GLU A 107 -2.56 1.45 3.05
N ASP A 108 -1.61 2.36 2.84
CA ASP A 108 -0.74 2.38 1.66
C ASP A 108 0.24 1.19 1.67
N GLU A 109 0.80 0.84 2.84
CA GLU A 109 1.64 -0.35 3.03
C GLU A 109 0.86 -1.63 2.75
N ALA A 110 -0.35 -1.78 3.32
CA ALA A 110 -1.21 -2.93 3.05
C ALA A 110 -1.60 -3.05 1.57
N ARG A 111 -1.88 -1.91 0.90
CA ARG A 111 -2.15 -1.89 -0.54
C ARG A 111 -0.93 -2.28 -1.35
N ALA A 112 0.25 -1.76 -1.01
CA ALA A 112 1.49 -2.09 -1.70
C ALA A 112 1.79 -3.60 -1.58
N VAL A 113 1.62 -4.19 -0.40
CA VAL A 113 1.72 -5.64 -0.18
C VAL A 113 0.71 -6.40 -1.04
N ALA A 114 -0.55 -5.98 -1.07
CA ALA A 114 -1.57 -6.62 -1.91
C ALA A 114 -1.25 -6.54 -3.42
N GLU A 115 -0.63 -5.46 -3.89
CA GLU A 115 -0.18 -5.30 -5.28
C GLU A 115 1.02 -6.21 -5.62
N MET A 116 1.76 -6.71 -4.64
CA MET A 116 2.84 -7.68 -4.87
C MET A 116 2.30 -9.07 -5.22
N ILE A 117 1.02 -9.32 -4.98
CA ILE A 117 0.37 -10.60 -5.25
C ILE A 117 -0.58 -10.45 -6.43
N SER A 118 -0.23 -11.11 -7.54
CA SER A 118 -1.15 -11.21 -8.67
C SER A 118 -1.85 -12.57 -8.63
N SER A 119 -3.18 -12.58 -8.55
CA SER A 119 -3.96 -13.81 -8.67
C SER A 119 -4.63 -13.93 -10.04
N LEU A 120 -4.50 -15.12 -10.63
CA LEU A 120 -5.25 -15.54 -11.81
C LEU A 120 -6.30 -16.56 -11.37
N HIS A 121 -7.57 -16.18 -11.50
CA HIS A 121 -8.76 -17.01 -11.21
C HIS A 121 -8.89 -17.47 -9.75
N MET A 122 -8.25 -16.79 -8.80
CA MET A 122 -8.36 -17.08 -7.36
C MET A 122 -9.08 -15.93 -6.63
N PRO A 123 -10.08 -16.21 -5.77
CA PRO A 123 -10.74 -15.19 -4.98
C PRO A 123 -9.76 -14.41 -4.10
N ARG A 124 -9.95 -13.09 -4.00
CA ARG A 124 -9.09 -12.22 -3.16
C ARG A 124 -9.15 -12.60 -1.67
N GLU A 125 -10.26 -13.19 -1.22
CA GLU A 125 -10.39 -13.66 0.17
C GLU A 125 -9.35 -14.73 0.52
N THR A 126 -8.98 -15.59 -0.44
CA THR A 126 -7.95 -16.62 -0.24
C THR A 126 -6.55 -15.99 -0.07
N LEU A 127 -6.37 -14.76 -0.55
CA LEU A 127 -5.15 -13.97 -0.37
C LEU A 127 -5.11 -13.22 0.95
N SER A 128 -6.13 -13.30 1.82
CA SER A 128 -6.09 -12.68 3.15
C SER A 128 -5.50 -13.58 4.25
N ALA A 129 -5.06 -14.79 3.87
CA ALA A 129 -4.49 -15.77 4.79
C ALA A 129 -3.16 -15.31 5.41
N SER A 130 -2.91 -15.60 6.68
CA SER A 130 -1.64 -15.29 7.34
C SER A 130 -1.04 -16.56 7.95
N LEU A 131 0.29 -16.67 7.95
CA LEU A 131 0.95 -17.76 8.68
C LEU A 131 0.68 -17.68 10.19
N SER A 132 0.43 -16.47 10.73
CA SER A 132 0.09 -16.27 12.13
C SER A 132 -1.27 -16.87 12.52
N THR A 133 -2.20 -17.00 11.57
CA THR A 133 -3.52 -17.59 11.79
C THR A 133 -3.56 -19.07 11.42
N MET A 134 -2.46 -19.63 10.91
CA MET A 134 -2.32 -21.05 10.63
C MET A 134 -2.13 -21.82 11.95
N ALA A 135 -3.06 -22.73 12.26
CA ALA A 135 -2.88 -23.63 13.39
C ALA A 135 -1.64 -24.51 13.15
N MET A 136 -0.63 -24.38 14.01
CA MET A 136 0.60 -25.19 14.03
C MET A 136 0.36 -26.52 14.77
N ASP A 137 -0.72 -27.19 14.39
CA ASP A 137 -1.29 -28.35 15.08
C ASP A 137 -0.75 -29.70 14.59
N THR A 138 -0.08 -29.70 13.44
CA THR A 138 0.37 -30.91 12.76
C THR A 138 1.83 -30.79 12.35
N GLY A 139 2.56 -31.93 12.38
CA GLY A 139 3.97 -31.99 11.98
C GLY A 139 4.22 -31.44 10.58
N ALA A 140 3.32 -31.74 9.64
CA ALA A 140 3.39 -31.24 8.27
C ALA A 140 3.33 -29.71 8.18
N ARG A 141 2.46 -29.05 8.96
CA ARG A 141 2.36 -27.57 8.96
C ARG A 141 3.58 -26.92 9.58
N LEU A 142 4.18 -27.55 10.60
CA LEU A 142 5.45 -27.10 11.16
C LEU A 142 6.59 -27.20 10.14
N GLU A 143 6.64 -28.26 9.34
CA GLU A 143 7.64 -28.39 8.27
C GLU A 143 7.48 -27.32 7.20
N ILE A 144 6.24 -27.06 6.77
CA ILE A 144 5.94 -25.98 5.83
C ILE A 144 6.38 -24.63 6.41
N ALA A 145 6.02 -24.32 7.66
CA ALA A 145 6.41 -23.07 8.30
C ALA A 145 7.93 -22.91 8.39
N ARG A 146 8.66 -23.97 8.74
CA ARG A 146 10.14 -23.97 8.76
C ARG A 146 10.71 -23.75 7.36
N PHE A 147 10.18 -24.43 6.35
CA PHE A 147 10.63 -24.25 4.97
C PHE A 147 10.46 -22.79 4.52
N VAL A 148 9.28 -22.21 4.77
CA VAL A 148 8.97 -20.82 4.38
C VAL A 148 9.85 -19.82 5.13
N ALA A 149 10.07 -20.02 6.43
CA ALA A 149 10.97 -19.18 7.22
C ALA A 149 12.41 -19.21 6.66
N ASN A 150 12.93 -20.40 6.32
CA ASN A 150 14.25 -20.55 5.73
C ASN A 150 14.33 -19.91 4.33
N PHE A 151 13.31 -20.11 3.51
CA PHE A 151 13.20 -19.51 2.18
C PHE A 151 13.27 -17.97 2.25
N ILE A 152 12.51 -17.37 3.17
CA ILE A 152 12.50 -15.92 3.40
C ILE A 152 13.85 -15.42 3.95
N ASN A 153 14.44 -16.12 4.92
CA ASN A 153 15.71 -15.71 5.51
C ASN A 153 16.83 -15.72 4.47
N GLN A 154 16.87 -16.74 3.60
CA GLN A 154 17.83 -16.81 2.51
C GLN A 154 17.71 -15.59 1.58
N ILE A 155 16.50 -15.20 1.18
CA ILE A 155 16.27 -14.01 0.35
C ILE A 155 16.75 -12.75 1.07
N LYS A 156 16.45 -12.60 2.37
CA LYS A 156 16.84 -11.41 3.15
C LYS A 156 18.35 -11.26 3.25
N GLU A 157 19.06 -12.36 3.51
CA GLU A 157 20.51 -12.39 3.76
C GLU A 157 21.33 -12.32 2.47
N THR A 158 20.97 -13.12 1.46
CA THR A 158 21.76 -13.26 0.23
C THR A 158 21.31 -12.33 -0.89
N LYS A 159 20.06 -11.84 -0.83
CA LYS A 159 19.36 -11.17 -1.95
C LYS A 159 19.15 -12.04 -3.18
N GLU A 160 19.37 -13.35 -3.07
CA GLU A 160 19.17 -14.32 -4.14
C GLU A 160 17.90 -15.15 -3.91
N MET A 161 17.26 -15.59 -5.00
CA MET A 161 16.09 -16.45 -4.94
C MET A 161 16.50 -17.90 -4.67
N PRO A 162 15.86 -18.61 -3.71
CA PRO A 162 16.15 -20.01 -3.48
C PRO A 162 15.77 -20.87 -4.71
N SER A 163 16.64 -21.81 -5.06
CA SER A 163 16.47 -22.67 -6.24
C SER A 163 15.42 -23.78 -6.08
N LYS A 164 15.01 -24.08 -4.84
CA LYS A 164 14.01 -25.11 -4.54
C LYS A 164 12.70 -24.48 -4.06
N GLY A 165 11.60 -24.95 -4.64
CA GLY A 165 10.25 -24.66 -4.19
C GLY A 165 9.70 -25.72 -3.23
N LEU A 166 8.41 -25.58 -2.91
CA LEU A 166 7.65 -26.49 -2.06
C LEU A 166 6.50 -27.13 -2.86
N TYR A 167 6.31 -28.44 -2.72
CA TYR A 167 5.17 -29.16 -3.27
C TYR A 167 4.30 -29.69 -2.13
N ILE A 168 3.07 -29.17 -2.03
CA ILE A 168 2.13 -29.50 -0.95
C ILE A 168 1.02 -30.40 -1.50
N TYR A 169 0.86 -31.60 -0.95
CA TYR A 169 -0.20 -32.53 -1.31
C TYR A 169 -0.93 -33.02 -0.06
N GLY A 170 -2.14 -33.53 -0.25
CA GLY A 170 -3.00 -34.01 0.84
C GLY A 170 -4.47 -34.00 0.43
N GLY A 171 -5.33 -34.48 1.33
CA GLY A 171 -6.77 -34.60 1.08
C GLY A 171 -7.48 -33.28 0.73
N PHE A 172 -8.72 -33.39 0.27
CA PHE A 172 -9.58 -32.23 0.03
C PHE A 172 -9.89 -31.50 1.34
N GLY A 173 -9.95 -30.16 1.30
CA GLY A 173 -10.34 -29.35 2.46
C GLY A 173 -9.30 -29.18 3.58
N VAL A 174 -8.08 -29.73 3.45
CA VAL A 174 -7.04 -29.63 4.51
C VAL A 174 -6.34 -28.26 4.61
N GLY A 175 -6.72 -27.32 3.73
CA GLY A 175 -6.22 -25.93 3.74
C GLY A 175 -5.00 -25.65 2.86
N LYS A 176 -4.75 -26.45 1.81
CA LYS A 176 -3.58 -26.25 0.91
C LYS A 176 -3.56 -24.85 0.28
N SER A 177 -4.67 -24.43 -0.35
CA SER A 177 -4.81 -23.09 -0.95
C SER A 177 -4.65 -21.96 0.07
N PHE A 178 -5.11 -22.18 1.31
CA PHE A 178 -4.92 -21.23 2.41
C PHE A 178 -3.44 -21.06 2.76
N ILE A 179 -2.69 -22.17 2.81
CA ILE A 179 -1.24 -22.15 3.04
C ILE A 179 -0.54 -21.38 1.92
N LEU A 180 -0.90 -21.61 0.65
CA LEU A 180 -0.34 -20.85 -0.48
C LEU A 180 -0.56 -19.34 -0.32
N GLY A 181 -1.79 -18.93 -0.01
CA GLY A 181 -2.11 -17.52 0.24
C GLY A 181 -1.31 -16.92 1.40
N ALA A 182 -1.14 -17.68 2.49
CA ALA A 182 -0.34 -17.26 3.63
C ALA A 182 1.14 -17.06 3.27
N VAL A 183 1.72 -17.98 2.50
CA VAL A 183 3.11 -17.85 2.00
C VAL A 183 3.25 -16.65 1.07
N ALA A 184 2.27 -16.41 0.21
CA ALA A 184 2.27 -15.25 -0.69
C ALA A 184 2.31 -13.92 0.06
N ASN A 185 1.56 -13.80 1.16
CA ASN A 185 1.57 -12.60 2.00
C ASN A 185 2.91 -12.38 2.72
N GLU A 186 3.54 -13.43 3.22
CA GLU A 186 4.87 -13.30 3.83
C GLU A 186 5.93 -12.85 2.82
N LEU A 187 5.85 -13.34 1.57
CA LEU A 187 6.71 -12.88 0.48
C LEU A 187 6.41 -11.42 0.10
N ALA A 188 5.14 -11.03 0.06
CA ALA A 188 4.74 -9.66 -0.24
C ALA A 188 5.23 -8.67 0.83
N ASN A 189 5.22 -9.06 2.11
CA ASN A 189 5.75 -8.26 3.22
C ASN A 189 7.26 -7.98 3.11
N ILE A 190 8.01 -8.84 2.41
CA ILE A 190 9.44 -8.64 2.13
C ILE A 190 9.69 -8.09 0.72
N GLN A 191 8.65 -7.57 0.08
CA GLN A 191 8.66 -7.01 -1.26
C GLN A 191 9.05 -7.99 -2.37
N VAL A 192 8.72 -9.28 -2.22
CA VAL A 192 8.87 -10.29 -3.27
C VAL A 192 7.54 -10.49 -3.98
N ARG A 193 7.52 -10.23 -5.29
CA ARG A 193 6.32 -10.41 -6.13
C ARG A 193 6.02 -11.88 -6.36
N SER A 194 4.76 -12.25 -6.18
CA SER A 194 4.27 -13.62 -6.37
C SER A 194 3.07 -13.64 -7.32
N VAL A 195 3.02 -14.67 -8.16
CA VAL A 195 1.86 -14.94 -9.03
C VAL A 195 1.20 -16.24 -8.56
N LEU A 196 -0.07 -16.16 -8.17
CA LEU A 196 -0.89 -17.29 -7.77
C LEU A 196 -1.82 -17.65 -8.92
N VAL A 197 -1.81 -18.90 -9.35
CA VAL A 197 -2.61 -19.38 -10.47
C VAL A 197 -3.47 -20.54 -10.01
N TYR A 198 -4.79 -20.40 -10.10
CA TYR A 198 -5.68 -21.55 -9.99
C TYR A 198 -5.65 -22.32 -11.32
N VAL A 199 -4.97 -23.47 -11.30
CA VAL A 199 -4.58 -24.19 -12.53
C VAL A 199 -5.78 -24.60 -13.40
N PRO A 200 -6.89 -25.14 -12.85
CA PRO A 200 -8.01 -25.61 -13.67
C PRO A 200 -8.65 -24.51 -14.54
N GLU A 201 -8.85 -23.32 -13.97
CA GLU A 201 -9.41 -22.19 -14.70
C GLU A 201 -8.43 -21.64 -15.73
N PHE A 202 -7.16 -21.55 -15.34
CA PHE A 202 -6.10 -21.09 -16.22
C PHE A 202 -5.99 -21.99 -17.46
N LEU A 203 -5.95 -23.32 -17.30
CA LEU A 203 -5.89 -24.24 -18.44
C LEU A 203 -7.15 -24.16 -19.31
N ARG A 204 -8.33 -23.94 -18.72
CA ARG A 204 -9.55 -23.72 -19.51
C ARG A 204 -9.49 -22.43 -20.32
N GLU A 205 -9.03 -21.34 -19.73
CA GLU A 205 -8.90 -20.05 -20.42
C GLU A 205 -7.89 -20.13 -21.57
N ILE A 206 -6.73 -20.76 -21.32
CA ILE A 206 -5.68 -20.95 -22.32
C ILE A 206 -6.18 -21.78 -23.51
N LYS A 207 -6.99 -22.82 -23.27
CA LYS A 207 -7.64 -23.60 -24.35
C LYS A 207 -8.58 -22.76 -25.21
N GLN A 208 -9.25 -21.78 -24.63
CA GLN A 208 -10.18 -20.90 -25.36
C GLN A 208 -9.44 -19.79 -26.11
N ALA A 209 -8.24 -19.41 -25.66
CA ALA A 209 -7.45 -18.31 -26.19
C ALA A 209 -6.35 -18.74 -27.18
N ILE A 210 -6.36 -19.99 -27.69
CA ILE A 210 -5.30 -20.54 -28.55
C ILE A 210 -5.00 -19.65 -29.78
N ASP A 211 -6.01 -19.00 -30.34
CA ASP A 211 -5.88 -18.15 -31.53
C ASP A 211 -5.66 -16.65 -31.22
N ASP A 212 -5.53 -16.27 -29.95
CA ASP A 212 -5.43 -14.87 -29.52
C ASP A 212 -3.99 -14.47 -29.13
N LYS A 213 -3.57 -13.26 -29.50
CA LYS A 213 -2.28 -12.67 -29.11
C LYS A 213 -2.17 -12.44 -27.60
N THR A 214 -3.30 -12.37 -26.90
CA THR A 214 -3.34 -12.21 -25.43
C THR A 214 -2.81 -13.45 -24.69
N LEU A 215 -2.87 -14.63 -25.31
CA LEU A 215 -2.35 -15.89 -24.75
C LEU A 215 -0.87 -15.80 -24.42
N GLN A 216 -0.06 -15.32 -25.37
CA GLN A 216 1.39 -15.25 -25.20
C GLN A 216 1.78 -14.30 -24.06
N GLN A 217 1.07 -13.18 -23.93
CA GLN A 217 1.31 -12.21 -22.84
C GLN A 217 1.01 -12.83 -21.47
N LYS A 218 -0.10 -13.57 -21.34
CA LYS A 218 -0.45 -14.27 -20.09
C LYS A 218 0.55 -15.38 -19.75
N MET A 219 0.94 -16.17 -20.75
CA MET A 219 1.96 -17.21 -20.57
C MET A 219 3.30 -16.61 -20.13
N ASP A 220 3.73 -15.52 -20.74
CA ASP A 220 4.96 -14.82 -20.37
C ASP A 220 4.88 -14.24 -18.95
N PHE A 221 3.74 -13.67 -18.57
CA PHE A 221 3.50 -13.16 -17.23
C PHE A 221 3.67 -14.26 -16.16
N VAL A 222 3.10 -15.44 -16.41
CA VAL A 222 3.22 -16.60 -15.50
C VAL A 222 4.66 -17.15 -15.48
N LYS A 223 5.29 -17.29 -16.65
CA LYS A 223 6.67 -17.81 -16.77
C LYS A 223 7.70 -16.95 -16.03
N LYS A 224 7.60 -15.63 -16.19
CA LYS A 224 8.57 -14.64 -15.68
C LYS A 224 8.27 -14.16 -14.25
N ALA A 225 7.23 -14.70 -13.61
CA ALA A 225 6.92 -14.40 -12.21
C ALA A 225 8.12 -14.71 -11.31
N PRO A 226 8.55 -13.82 -10.39
CA PRO A 226 9.66 -14.13 -9.49
C PRO A 226 9.38 -15.37 -8.63
N VAL A 227 8.20 -15.41 -8.01
CA VAL A 227 7.65 -16.61 -7.38
C VAL A 227 6.35 -16.99 -8.08
N LEU A 228 6.28 -18.23 -8.56
CA LEU A 228 5.08 -18.81 -9.16
C LEU A 228 4.48 -19.86 -8.21
N MET A 229 3.20 -19.71 -7.89
CA MET A 229 2.45 -20.65 -7.08
C MET A 229 1.28 -21.21 -7.90
N LEU A 230 1.25 -22.53 -8.04
CA LEU A 230 0.23 -23.25 -8.81
C LEU A 230 -0.70 -23.95 -7.82
N ASP A 231 -1.96 -23.52 -7.77
CA ASP A 231 -2.98 -24.09 -6.89
C ASP A 231 -3.83 -25.13 -7.62
N ASP A 232 -4.22 -26.16 -6.86
CA ASP A 232 -5.10 -27.26 -7.27
C ASP A 232 -4.66 -28.03 -8.52
N LEU A 233 -3.35 -28.27 -8.62
CA LEU A 233 -2.78 -29.09 -9.68
C LEU A 233 -3.28 -30.54 -9.57
N GLY A 234 -4.08 -30.97 -10.56
CA GLY A 234 -4.59 -32.34 -10.67
C GLY A 234 -6.07 -32.53 -10.31
N ALA A 235 -6.80 -31.46 -9.99
CA ALA A 235 -8.27 -31.51 -9.83
C ALA A 235 -9.01 -31.65 -11.18
N GLU A 236 -8.34 -31.38 -12.30
CA GLU A 236 -8.86 -31.56 -13.65
C GLU A 236 -8.23 -32.76 -14.37
N SER A 237 -8.94 -33.30 -15.37
CA SER A 237 -8.35 -34.22 -16.33
C SER A 237 -7.33 -33.48 -17.20
N LEU A 238 -6.08 -33.45 -16.75
CA LEU A 238 -4.96 -32.91 -17.54
C LEU A 238 -4.87 -33.69 -18.86
N THR A 239 -5.29 -33.05 -19.95
CA THR A 239 -5.04 -33.60 -21.29
C THR A 239 -3.54 -33.60 -21.54
N SER A 240 -3.04 -34.53 -22.35
CA SER A 240 -1.62 -34.56 -22.76
C SER A 240 -1.14 -33.19 -23.24
N TRP A 241 -1.98 -32.52 -24.02
CA TRP A 241 -1.76 -31.15 -24.49
C TRP A 241 -1.57 -30.14 -23.32
N SER A 242 -2.47 -30.08 -22.34
CA SER A 242 -2.34 -29.14 -21.22
C SER A 242 -1.11 -29.39 -20.36
N ARG A 243 -0.75 -30.68 -20.17
CA ARG A 243 0.43 -31.08 -19.42
C ARG A 243 1.71 -30.68 -20.15
N ASP A 244 1.82 -31.00 -21.44
CA ASP A 244 3.08 -30.87 -22.17
C ASP A 244 3.29 -29.45 -22.72
N GLU A 245 2.26 -28.87 -23.37
CA GLU A 245 2.37 -27.58 -24.06
C GLU A 245 2.27 -26.38 -23.12
N ILE A 246 1.53 -26.50 -22.02
CA ILE A 246 1.32 -25.38 -21.08
C ILE A 246 2.17 -25.55 -19.84
N LEU A 247 1.90 -26.57 -19.01
CA LEU A 247 2.62 -26.78 -17.76
C LEU A 247 4.10 -27.12 -18.02
N GLY A 248 4.38 -28.01 -18.98
CA GLY A 248 5.73 -28.38 -19.40
C GLY A 248 6.52 -27.17 -19.89
N ALA A 249 5.93 -26.34 -20.75
CA ALA A 249 6.57 -25.11 -21.23
C ALA A 249 6.85 -24.09 -20.12
N ILE A 250 5.96 -23.95 -19.13
CA ILE A 250 6.18 -23.07 -17.98
C ILE A 250 7.33 -23.59 -17.11
N LEU A 251 7.30 -24.87 -16.75
CA LEU A 251 8.31 -25.49 -15.89
C LEU A 251 9.68 -25.52 -16.57
N HIS A 252 9.73 -25.87 -17.86
CA HIS A 252 10.98 -25.90 -18.63
C HIS A 252 11.63 -24.51 -18.70
N TYR A 253 10.85 -23.46 -18.99
CA TYR A 253 11.36 -22.08 -18.98
C TYR A 253 12.01 -21.73 -17.63
N ARG A 254 11.32 -22.06 -16.52
CA ARG A 254 11.80 -21.76 -15.17
C ARG A 254 12.99 -22.61 -14.73
N MET A 255 13.20 -23.77 -15.34
CA MET A 255 14.41 -24.58 -15.11
C MET A 255 15.61 -24.08 -15.92
N ALA A 256 15.37 -23.49 -17.10
CA ALA A 256 16.44 -23.01 -17.98
C ALA A 256 16.92 -21.59 -17.63
N GLU A 257 16.00 -20.73 -17.21
CA GLU A 257 16.23 -19.30 -16.95
C GLU A 257 16.21 -18.94 -15.45
N GLY A 258 16.01 -19.92 -14.57
CA GLY A 258 15.87 -19.76 -13.11
C GLY A 258 17.10 -20.15 -12.31
#